data_AF-R4U6N7-F1
#
_entry.id   AF-R4U6N7-F1
#
_cell.length_a   1.000
_cell.length_b   1.000
_cell.length_c   1.000
_cell.angle_alpha   90.00
_cell.angle_beta   90.00
_cell.angle_gamma   90.00
#
_symmetry.space_group_name_H-M   'P 1'
#
loop_
_entity.id
_entity.type
_entity.pdbx_description
1 polymer ?
#
loop_
_entity_poly.entity_id
_entity_poly.type
_entity_poly.pdbx_seq_one_letter_code
_entity_poly.pdbx_strand_id
1 'polypeptide(L)'
;MKSLLVILSLMNTPAAGVAPVVTSTENVLHINDDAKEMIEVKHSLDLKGFVDPNNPGTLVEGELDFTESLVDFIETTKNQLAELNATSFEVTAGESHFNNTAIPGHAINLGPILDEILHAKTYEVLSLTATVTGPSEYDNYQFGLSAQIVLDGVEKTMEMDSFLKSQELAWFQIAGGFYNLYNIEFSVGQSIEHTDDNFISNIALPDLGFDYVGFQVRDLFRNNEEFIKLVISTINSQLKTNIKTINVEKVSKVDGTNPGVVGAEYGEFEVINEELVYVSFSSADATGIYHMLIQA
;
A
#
# COMPACT_ATOMS: atom_id res chain seq x y z
N MET A 1 17.09 1.00 -39.88
CA MET A 1 17.86 2.12 -40.47
C MET A 1 16.91 3.26 -40.76
N LYS A 2 17.32 4.49 -40.39
CA LYS A 2 16.61 5.78 -40.45
C LYS A 2 15.65 6.04 -39.28
N SER A 3 15.67 7.17 -38.59
CA SER A 3 16.67 8.20 -38.28
C SER A 3 15.95 9.13 -37.31
N LEU A 4 16.47 9.24 -36.09
CA LEU A 4 16.16 10.32 -35.16
C LEU A 4 16.97 11.57 -35.57
N LEU A 5 16.56 12.74 -35.08
CA LEU A 5 17.14 14.09 -35.19
C LEU A 5 16.63 14.99 -36.34
N VAL A 6 15.71 15.88 -35.97
CA VAL A 6 15.65 17.26 -36.48
C VAL A 6 15.95 18.15 -35.27
N ILE A 7 17.22 18.54 -35.10
CA ILE A 7 17.73 19.91 -35.31
C ILE A 7 17.06 20.93 -34.37
N LEU A 8 17.64 21.08 -33.17
CA LEU A 8 17.70 22.34 -32.46
C LEU A 8 19.02 23.03 -32.87
N SER A 9 18.96 23.84 -33.92
CA SER A 9 19.97 24.86 -34.22
C SER A 9 19.58 26.14 -33.45
N LEU A 10 20.25 26.43 -32.32
CA LEU A 10 21.40 27.34 -32.24
C LEU A 10 21.09 28.80 -32.62
N MET A 11 20.90 29.64 -31.60
CA MET A 11 21.40 31.02 -31.54
C MET A 11 21.86 31.26 -30.09
N ASN A 12 23.11 30.93 -29.74
CA ASN A 12 24.31 31.80 -29.73
C ASN A 12 24.12 33.18 -29.11
N THR A 13 24.65 33.40 -27.89
CA THR A 13 25.75 34.34 -27.57
C THR A 13 26.15 34.24 -26.07
N PRO A 14 27.36 34.68 -25.65
CA PRO A 14 28.32 33.77 -25.02
C PRO A 14 28.83 34.16 -23.62
N ALA A 15 29.63 33.23 -23.07
CA ALA A 15 30.79 33.41 -22.18
C ALA A 15 30.57 33.62 -20.68
N ALA A 16 30.88 32.59 -19.90
CA ALA A 16 31.97 32.63 -18.91
C ALA A 16 32.35 31.19 -18.55
N GLY A 17 33.65 30.90 -18.64
CA GLY A 17 34.18 29.54 -18.56
C GLY A 17 34.22 28.97 -17.15
N VAL A 18 34.05 27.65 -17.08
CA VAL A 18 34.64 26.80 -16.04
C VAL A 18 35.06 25.50 -16.75
N ALA A 19 36.29 25.05 -16.49
CA ALA A 19 36.89 23.88 -17.12
C ALA A 19 36.03 22.61 -16.92
N PRO A 20 35.99 21.66 -17.88
CA PRO A 20 35.36 20.38 -17.65
C PRO A 20 36.22 19.59 -16.67
N VAL A 21 35.77 19.51 -15.42
CA VAL A 21 36.23 18.48 -14.51
C VAL A 21 35.60 17.17 -15.01
N VAL A 22 36.42 16.30 -15.60
CA VAL A 22 36.06 14.90 -15.78
C VAL A 22 36.16 14.25 -14.41
N THR A 23 35.11 14.39 -13.61
CA THR A 23 34.87 13.47 -12.50
C THR A 23 34.25 12.24 -13.11
N SER A 24 35.05 11.18 -13.20
CA SER A 24 34.53 9.82 -13.23
C SER A 24 33.91 9.56 -11.87
N THR A 25 32.69 10.02 -11.66
CA THR A 25 31.82 9.35 -10.71
C THR A 25 31.47 8.04 -11.39
N GLU A 26 32.11 6.96 -10.95
CA GLU A 26 31.46 5.66 -11.00
C GLU A 26 30.12 5.85 -10.28
N ASN A 27 29.07 6.14 -11.05
CA ASN A 27 27.72 5.86 -10.62
C ASN A 27 27.68 4.35 -10.47
N VAL A 28 28.08 3.87 -9.29
CA VAL A 28 27.42 2.71 -8.71
C VAL A 28 25.96 3.12 -8.67
N LEU A 29 25.25 2.73 -9.73
CA LEU A 29 23.80 2.62 -9.75
C LEU A 29 23.46 1.80 -8.51
N HIS A 30 23.22 2.49 -7.40
CA HIS A 30 22.25 2.01 -6.44
C HIS A 30 20.96 2.00 -7.23
N ILE A 31 20.65 0.83 -7.77
CA ILE A 31 19.32 0.52 -8.26
C ILE A 31 18.46 0.53 -6.99
N ASN A 32 18.00 1.71 -6.59
CA ASN A 32 16.82 1.82 -5.74
C ASN A 32 15.64 1.49 -6.65
N ASP A 33 15.45 0.21 -6.95
CA ASP A 33 14.25 -0.31 -7.61
C ASP A 33 13.12 -0.49 -6.58
N ASP A 34 12.82 0.57 -5.84
CA ASP A 34 11.48 0.72 -5.26
C ASP A 34 10.62 1.30 -6.40
N ALA A 35 10.34 0.49 -7.43
CA ALA A 35 9.44 0.87 -8.51
C ALA A 35 8.05 1.07 -7.90
N LYS A 36 7.72 2.33 -7.59
CA LYS A 36 6.40 2.70 -7.14
C LYS A 36 5.45 2.62 -8.33
N GLU A 37 4.42 1.81 -8.18
CA GLU A 37 3.27 1.76 -9.08
C GLU A 37 2.15 2.66 -8.56
N MET A 38 1.19 2.99 -9.43
CA MET A 38 0.08 3.86 -9.09
C MET A 38 -1.23 3.28 -9.60
N ILE A 39 -2.26 3.31 -8.75
CA ILE A 39 -3.64 3.07 -9.14
C ILE A 39 -4.50 4.29 -8.84
N GLU A 40 -5.53 4.48 -9.66
CA GLU A 40 -6.59 5.46 -9.43
C GLU A 40 -7.86 4.70 -9.02
N VAL A 41 -8.48 5.09 -7.91
CA VAL A 41 -9.72 4.49 -7.41
C VAL A 41 -10.81 5.54 -7.27
N LYS A 42 -12.05 5.15 -7.59
CA LYS A 42 -13.20 6.06 -7.69
C LYS A 42 -14.36 5.59 -6.82
N HIS A 43 -14.79 6.45 -5.90
CA HIS A 43 -16.00 6.25 -5.09
C HIS A 43 -17.13 7.10 -5.68
N SER A 44 -18.19 6.47 -6.22
CA SER A 44 -19.28 7.17 -6.90
C SER A 44 -20.60 7.07 -6.14
N LEU A 45 -21.34 8.17 -6.04
CA LEU A 45 -22.64 8.27 -5.38
C LEU A 45 -23.73 8.65 -6.39
N ASP A 46 -24.83 7.88 -6.42
CA ASP A 46 -26.03 8.24 -7.19
C ASP A 46 -26.90 9.20 -6.37
N LEU A 47 -26.91 10.47 -6.78
CA LEU A 47 -27.63 11.54 -6.10
C LEU A 47 -29.08 11.74 -6.59
N LYS A 48 -29.63 10.82 -7.40
CA LYS A 48 -31.01 10.92 -7.89
C LYS A 48 -32.07 11.01 -6.80
N GLY A 49 -31.78 10.51 -5.59
CA GLY A 49 -32.70 10.63 -4.46
C GLY A 49 -32.99 12.08 -4.06
N PHE A 50 -32.11 13.03 -4.44
CA PHE A 50 -32.33 14.46 -4.24
C PHE A 50 -33.12 15.12 -5.36
N VAL A 51 -33.42 14.46 -6.49
CA VAL A 51 -34.17 15.09 -7.60
C VAL A 51 -35.66 15.04 -7.29
N ASP A 52 -36.36 16.18 -7.30
CA ASP A 52 -37.81 16.22 -7.07
C ASP A 52 -38.54 15.55 -8.25
N PRO A 53 -39.23 14.41 -8.04
CA PRO A 53 -39.96 13.74 -9.11
C PRO A 53 -41.18 14.54 -9.60
N ASN A 54 -41.68 15.48 -8.80
CA ASN A 54 -42.86 16.28 -9.11
C ASN A 54 -42.52 17.64 -9.73
N ASN A 55 -41.28 18.10 -9.58
CA ASN A 55 -40.83 19.38 -10.09
C ASN A 55 -39.46 19.27 -10.80
N PRO A 56 -39.47 18.86 -12.09
CA PRO A 56 -38.25 18.71 -12.89
C PRO A 56 -37.45 20.00 -12.93
N GLY A 57 -36.17 19.92 -12.52
CA GLY A 57 -35.29 21.08 -12.43
C GLY A 57 -35.12 21.65 -11.02
N THR A 58 -35.56 20.93 -9.99
CA THR A 58 -35.33 21.28 -8.58
C THR A 58 -34.82 20.07 -7.80
N LEU A 59 -34.18 20.33 -6.67
CA LEU A 59 -33.78 19.33 -5.70
C LEU A 59 -34.67 19.39 -4.45
N VAL A 60 -34.84 18.23 -3.82
CA VAL A 60 -35.43 18.06 -2.49
C VAL A 60 -34.32 18.20 -1.46
N GLU A 61 -34.52 19.10 -0.49
CA GLU A 61 -33.62 19.23 0.66
C GLU A 61 -33.66 17.99 1.55
N GLY A 62 -32.53 17.68 2.16
CA GLY A 62 -32.45 16.63 3.17
C GLY A 62 -31.14 15.87 3.13
N GLU A 63 -31.22 14.64 3.62
CA GLU A 63 -30.08 13.77 3.82
C GLU A 63 -30.33 12.42 3.19
N LEU A 64 -29.29 11.86 2.58
CA LEU A 64 -29.26 10.48 2.08
C LEU A 64 -28.07 9.75 2.67
N ASP A 65 -28.30 8.50 3.04
CA ASP A 65 -27.30 7.61 3.61
C ASP A 65 -26.65 6.76 2.51
N PHE A 66 -25.32 6.79 2.47
CA PHE A 66 -24.45 6.07 1.54
C PHE A 66 -23.44 5.17 2.28
N THR A 67 -23.72 4.79 3.54
CA THR A 67 -22.83 3.97 4.38
C THR A 67 -22.31 2.74 3.66
N GLU A 68 -23.21 1.91 3.12
CA GLU A 68 -22.85 0.68 2.39
C GLU A 68 -21.93 0.97 1.20
N SER A 69 -22.16 2.08 0.48
CA SER A 69 -21.32 2.47 -0.64
C SER A 69 -19.88 2.78 -0.22
N LEU A 70 -19.68 3.36 0.96
CA LEU A 70 -18.33 3.61 1.49
C LEU A 70 -17.65 2.32 1.95
N VAL A 71 -18.41 1.43 2.61
CA VAL A 71 -17.91 0.11 3.03
C VAL A 71 -17.44 -0.68 1.81
N ASP A 72 -18.29 -0.82 0.79
CA ASP A 72 -17.96 -1.52 -0.46
C ASP A 72 -16.72 -0.92 -1.15
N PHE A 73 -16.60 0.40 -1.16
CA PHE A 73 -15.45 1.09 -1.75
C PHE A 73 -14.14 0.80 -0.99
N ILE A 74 -14.15 0.86 0.35
CA ILE A 74 -12.98 0.56 1.18
C ILE A 74 -12.56 -0.90 0.98
N GLU A 75 -13.51 -1.84 1.03
CA GLU A 75 -13.23 -3.27 0.86
C GLU A 75 -12.68 -3.57 -0.53
N THR A 76 -13.30 -3.02 -1.57
CA THR A 76 -12.82 -3.19 -2.96
C THR A 76 -11.40 -2.66 -3.12
N THR A 77 -11.09 -1.50 -2.53
CA THR A 77 -9.76 -0.89 -2.60
C THR A 77 -8.72 -1.74 -1.87
N LYS A 78 -9.04 -2.26 -0.67
CA LYS A 78 -8.15 -3.17 0.08
C LYS A 78 -7.90 -4.47 -0.67
N ASN A 79 -8.94 -5.05 -1.27
CA ASN A 79 -8.82 -6.27 -2.07
C ASN A 79 -7.96 -6.04 -3.32
N GLN A 80 -8.15 -4.91 -4.02
CA GLN A 80 -7.35 -4.57 -5.18
C GLN A 80 -5.86 -4.41 -4.82
N LEU A 81 -5.53 -3.74 -3.70
CA LEU A 81 -4.14 -3.63 -3.22
C LEU A 81 -3.55 -5.00 -2.87
N ALA A 82 -4.33 -5.90 -2.27
CA ALA A 82 -3.91 -7.26 -1.98
C ALA A 82 -3.67 -8.08 -3.26
N GLU A 83 -4.55 -8.00 -4.26
CA GLU A 83 -4.39 -8.66 -5.57
C GLU A 83 -3.14 -8.18 -6.31
N LEU A 84 -2.77 -6.91 -6.14
CA LEU A 84 -1.56 -6.30 -6.70
C LEU A 84 -0.29 -6.62 -5.89
N ASN A 85 -0.40 -7.39 -4.81
CA ASN A 85 0.72 -7.70 -3.90
C ASN A 85 1.41 -6.44 -3.36
N ALA A 86 0.63 -5.39 -3.07
CA ALA A 86 1.14 -4.18 -2.46
C ALA A 86 1.68 -4.50 -1.06
N THR A 87 2.98 -4.27 -0.83
CA THR A 87 3.61 -4.42 0.51
C THR A 87 3.62 -3.12 1.29
N SER A 88 3.55 -1.99 0.59
CA SER A 88 3.35 -0.66 1.16
C SER A 88 2.54 0.18 0.18
N PHE A 89 1.74 1.11 0.69
CA PHE A 89 0.99 2.06 -0.12
C PHE A 89 0.80 3.40 0.61
N GLU A 90 0.48 4.44 -0.15
CA GLU A 90 0.17 5.78 0.34
C GLU A 90 -0.88 6.40 -0.60
N VAL A 91 -1.93 7.00 -0.04
CA VAL A 91 -2.89 7.79 -0.82
C VAL A 91 -2.33 9.20 -1.03
N THR A 92 -1.81 9.46 -2.23
CA THR A 92 -1.06 10.69 -2.54
C THR A 92 -1.93 11.87 -2.95
N ALA A 93 -3.16 11.60 -3.40
CA ALA A 93 -4.12 12.63 -3.77
C ALA A 93 -5.57 12.17 -3.55
N GLY A 94 -6.46 13.13 -3.32
CA GLY A 94 -7.91 12.91 -3.27
C GLY A 94 -8.66 14.17 -3.69
N GLU A 95 -9.65 14.02 -4.56
CA GLU A 95 -10.45 15.13 -5.11
C GLU A 95 -11.94 14.76 -5.20
N SER A 96 -12.83 15.73 -4.95
CA SER A 96 -14.26 15.59 -5.19
C SER A 96 -14.70 16.20 -6.51
N HIS A 97 -15.67 15.55 -7.15
CA HIS A 97 -16.19 15.95 -8.44
C HIS A 97 -17.70 15.74 -8.51
N PHE A 98 -18.40 16.63 -9.21
CA PHE A 98 -19.72 16.30 -9.75
C PHE A 98 -19.57 15.87 -11.21
N ASN A 99 -20.37 14.91 -11.67
CA ASN A 99 -20.28 14.43 -13.05
C ASN A 99 -20.57 15.52 -14.10
N ASN A 100 -21.33 16.55 -13.72
CA ASN A 100 -21.75 17.65 -14.59
C ASN A 100 -20.97 18.96 -14.35
N THR A 101 -19.86 18.91 -13.62
CA THR A 101 -18.93 20.06 -13.49
C THR A 101 -17.57 19.69 -14.08
N ALA A 102 -16.92 20.65 -14.73
CA ALA A 102 -15.52 20.53 -15.14
C ALA A 102 -14.55 20.97 -14.04
N ILE A 103 -15.08 21.58 -12.96
CA ILE A 103 -14.28 22.15 -11.88
C ILE A 103 -14.32 21.16 -10.70
N PRO A 104 -13.18 20.57 -10.30
CA PRO A 104 -13.11 19.79 -9.08
C PRO A 104 -13.42 20.66 -7.87
N GLY A 105 -13.82 20.03 -6.76
CA GLY A 105 -13.87 20.69 -5.47
C GLY A 105 -12.52 21.30 -5.09
N HIS A 106 -12.54 22.26 -4.18
CA HIS A 106 -11.31 22.86 -3.67
C HIS A 106 -10.44 21.79 -2.98
N ALA A 107 -9.12 21.97 -2.98
CA ALA A 107 -8.19 20.99 -2.40
C ALA A 107 -8.26 20.96 -0.86
N ILE A 108 -9.34 20.43 -0.29
CA ILE A 108 -9.30 19.77 1.01
C ILE A 108 -8.63 18.42 0.75
N ASN A 109 -7.60 18.09 1.53
CA ASN A 109 -6.81 16.89 1.29
C ASN A 109 -7.61 15.65 1.72
N LEU A 110 -8.43 15.12 0.80
CA LEU A 110 -9.18 13.87 1.01
C LEU A 110 -8.26 12.65 1.02
N GLY A 111 -7.08 12.75 0.41
CA GLY A 111 -6.07 11.69 0.39
C GLY A 111 -5.74 11.16 1.79
N PRO A 112 -5.28 12.01 2.73
CA PRO A 112 -5.02 11.63 4.11
C PRO A 112 -6.19 10.97 4.84
N ILE A 113 -7.42 11.32 4.50
CA ILE A 113 -8.61 10.71 5.12
C ILE A 113 -8.72 9.25 4.68
N LEU A 114 -8.67 8.99 3.37
CA LEU A 114 -8.69 7.62 2.86
C LEU A 114 -7.44 6.84 3.31
N ASP A 115 -6.27 7.48 3.33
CA ASP A 115 -5.02 6.89 3.79
C ASP A 115 -5.15 6.38 5.23
N GLU A 116 -5.70 7.21 6.13
CA GLU A 116 -5.92 6.84 7.52
C GLU A 116 -6.90 5.65 7.65
N ILE A 117 -7.98 5.63 6.87
CA ILE A 117 -8.97 4.54 6.86
C ILE A 117 -8.34 3.23 6.36
N LEU A 118 -7.55 3.28 5.29
CA LEU A 118 -6.95 2.09 4.69
C LEU A 118 -5.87 1.49 5.58
N HIS A 119 -5.12 2.31 6.33
CA HIS A 119 -4.07 1.87 7.25
C HIS A 119 -4.55 1.47 8.66
N ALA A 120 -5.80 1.77 9.03
CA ALA A 120 -6.35 1.37 10.32
C ALA A 120 -6.37 -0.16 10.49
N LYS A 121 -6.00 -0.64 11.69
CA LYS A 121 -6.01 -2.09 12.00
C LYS A 121 -7.43 -2.63 12.07
N THR A 122 -8.33 -1.80 12.59
CA THR A 122 -9.77 -2.06 12.67
C THR A 122 -10.52 -0.81 12.25
N TYR A 123 -11.59 -0.98 11.48
CA TYR A 123 -12.47 0.12 11.09
C TYR A 123 -13.94 -0.32 11.13
N GLU A 124 -14.82 0.63 11.44
CA GLU A 124 -16.27 0.48 11.33
C GLU A 124 -16.85 1.79 10.79
N VAL A 125 -17.58 1.74 9.67
CA VAL A 125 -18.29 2.90 9.14
C VAL A 125 -19.66 2.97 9.79
N LEU A 126 -19.90 3.99 10.61
CA LEU A 126 -21.18 4.21 11.28
C LEU A 126 -22.18 4.93 10.37
N SER A 127 -21.68 5.92 9.60
CA SER A 127 -22.48 6.59 8.60
C SER A 127 -21.64 7.20 7.47
N LEU A 128 -22.25 7.34 6.28
CA LEU A 128 -21.84 8.30 5.26
C LEU A 128 -23.07 9.08 4.81
N THR A 129 -23.18 10.35 5.19
CA THR A 129 -24.36 11.17 4.93
C THR A 129 -24.05 12.25 3.92
N ALA A 130 -24.78 12.24 2.80
CA ALA A 130 -24.84 13.37 1.88
C ALA A 130 -25.98 14.30 2.30
N THR A 131 -25.75 15.60 2.28
CA THR A 131 -26.73 16.62 2.67
C THR A 131 -26.89 17.64 1.54
N VAL A 132 -28.13 17.96 1.19
CA VAL A 132 -28.48 19.05 0.27
C VAL A 132 -29.34 20.07 1.01
N THR A 133 -28.97 21.35 0.95
CA THR A 133 -29.73 22.46 1.54
C THR A 133 -29.98 23.58 0.52
N GLY A 134 -31.01 24.40 0.74
CA GLY A 134 -31.48 25.42 -0.19
C GLY A 134 -32.71 24.97 -0.99
N PRO A 135 -33.30 25.80 -1.87
CA PRO A 135 -32.59 26.81 -2.62
C PRO A 135 -32.33 28.10 -1.85
N SER A 136 -31.22 28.76 -2.19
CA SER A 136 -30.98 30.16 -1.82
C SER A 136 -31.86 31.10 -2.65
N GLU A 137 -31.70 32.42 -2.45
CA GLU A 137 -32.43 33.44 -3.21
C GLU A 137 -32.15 33.44 -4.73
N TYR A 138 -31.12 32.71 -5.18
CA TYR A 138 -30.73 32.56 -6.58
C TYR A 138 -31.03 31.18 -7.17
N ASP A 139 -31.89 30.38 -6.52
CA ASP A 139 -32.24 29.01 -6.91
C ASP A 139 -31.04 28.03 -6.95
N ASN A 140 -30.02 28.28 -6.10
CA ASN A 140 -28.86 27.41 -5.93
C ASN A 140 -28.92 26.63 -4.62
N TYR A 141 -28.19 25.51 -4.58
CA TYR A 141 -28.13 24.57 -3.48
C TYR A 141 -26.73 24.45 -2.91
N GLN A 142 -26.61 24.01 -1.66
CA GLN A 142 -25.34 23.61 -1.06
C GLN A 142 -25.33 22.10 -0.89
N PHE A 143 -24.16 21.49 -1.09
CA PHE A 143 -23.93 20.07 -0.91
C PHE A 143 -22.84 19.86 0.15
N GLY A 144 -22.97 18.81 0.94
CA GLY A 144 -21.91 18.31 1.81
C GLY A 144 -21.97 16.78 1.91
N LEU A 145 -20.83 16.17 2.18
CA LEU A 145 -20.68 14.74 2.41
C LEU A 145 -19.82 14.54 3.66
N SER A 146 -20.35 13.82 4.66
CA SER A 146 -19.62 13.56 5.89
C SER A 146 -19.75 12.10 6.31
N ALA A 147 -18.67 11.55 6.86
CA ALA A 147 -18.67 10.20 7.40
C ALA A 147 -18.46 10.22 8.91
N GLN A 148 -19.10 9.29 9.61
CA GLN A 148 -18.74 8.91 10.98
C GLN A 148 -18.13 7.52 10.94
N ILE A 149 -16.88 7.40 11.40
CA ILE A 149 -16.10 6.16 11.31
C ILE A 149 -15.39 5.94 12.65
N VAL A 150 -15.39 4.70 13.12
CA VAL A 150 -14.55 4.25 14.23
C VAL A 150 -13.27 3.66 13.65
N LEU A 151 -12.12 4.27 13.94
CA LEU A 151 -10.81 3.78 13.54
C LEU A 151 -10.03 3.38 14.79
N ASP A 152 -9.60 2.12 14.87
CA ASP A 152 -8.84 1.59 16.01
C ASP A 152 -9.48 1.89 17.39
N GLY A 153 -10.82 1.83 17.43
CA GLY A 153 -11.64 2.10 18.62
C GLY A 153 -11.92 3.58 18.90
N VAL A 154 -11.51 4.49 18.01
CA VAL A 154 -11.75 5.94 18.13
C VAL A 154 -12.74 6.41 17.09
N GLU A 155 -13.88 6.94 17.55
CA GLU A 155 -14.88 7.55 16.68
C GLU A 155 -14.40 8.91 16.15
N LYS A 156 -14.59 9.12 14.84
CA LYS A 156 -14.22 10.34 14.13
C LYS A 156 -15.34 10.76 13.18
N THR A 157 -15.52 12.07 13.05
CA THR A 157 -16.32 12.67 11.97
C THR A 157 -15.38 13.27 10.94
N MET A 158 -15.55 12.88 9.68
CA MET A 158 -14.67 13.26 8.57
C MET A 158 -15.50 13.94 7.48
N GLU A 159 -15.02 15.08 6.98
CA GLU A 159 -15.59 15.72 5.78
C GLU A 159 -15.05 14.99 4.56
N MET A 160 -15.96 14.39 3.78
CA MET A 160 -15.67 13.50 2.67
C MET A 160 -15.92 14.16 1.31
N ASP A 161 -16.21 15.46 1.31
CA ASP A 161 -16.20 16.28 0.11
C ASP A 161 -15.18 17.41 0.22
N SER A 162 -14.69 17.84 -0.94
CA SER A 162 -13.69 18.89 -1.04
C SER A 162 -14.31 20.25 -1.46
N PHE A 163 -15.65 20.37 -1.44
CA PHE A 163 -16.33 21.61 -1.77
C PHE A 163 -16.41 22.52 -0.53
N LEU A 164 -16.44 23.84 -0.76
CA LEU A 164 -16.65 24.76 0.37
C LEU A 164 -18.10 24.64 0.82
N LYS A 165 -18.36 24.58 2.14
CA LYS A 165 -19.74 24.51 2.67
C LYS A 165 -20.66 25.64 2.18
N SER A 166 -20.09 26.81 1.87
CA SER A 166 -20.83 27.96 1.35
C SER A 166 -20.92 27.99 -0.18
N GLN A 167 -20.41 26.97 -0.87
CA GLN A 167 -20.42 26.91 -2.33
C GLN A 167 -21.82 26.61 -2.83
N GLU A 168 -22.35 27.55 -3.60
CA GLU A 168 -23.64 27.42 -4.25
C GLU A 168 -23.50 26.71 -5.60
N LEU A 169 -24.36 25.72 -5.81
CA LEU A 169 -24.38 24.85 -6.98
C LEU A 169 -25.80 24.84 -7.58
N ALA A 170 -25.90 24.89 -8.91
CA ALA A 170 -27.17 24.71 -9.59
C ALA A 170 -27.64 23.25 -9.47
N TRP A 171 -28.96 23.03 -9.50
CA TRP A 171 -29.58 21.71 -9.35
C TRP A 171 -28.96 20.64 -10.28
N PHE A 172 -28.67 21.00 -11.54
CA PHE A 172 -28.19 20.06 -12.56
C PHE A 172 -26.75 19.60 -12.31
N GLN A 173 -25.98 20.36 -11.53
CA GLN A 173 -24.61 20.00 -11.15
C GLN A 173 -24.65 18.87 -10.14
N ILE A 174 -25.50 18.97 -9.12
CA ILE A 174 -25.67 17.94 -8.08
C ILE A 174 -26.40 16.71 -8.64
N ALA A 175 -27.50 16.91 -9.39
CA ALA A 175 -28.31 15.82 -9.96
C ALA A 175 -27.54 14.89 -10.91
N GLY A 176 -26.41 15.34 -11.45
CA GLY A 176 -25.53 14.53 -12.30
C GLY A 176 -24.83 13.39 -11.56
N GLY A 177 -24.81 13.42 -10.22
CA GLY A 177 -24.06 12.49 -9.38
C GLY A 177 -22.70 13.05 -8.96
N PHE A 178 -22.14 12.45 -7.92
CA PHE A 178 -20.93 12.87 -7.24
C PHE A 178 -19.92 11.72 -7.20
N TYR A 179 -18.64 12.03 -7.23
CA TYR A 179 -17.61 11.05 -6.94
C TYR A 179 -16.38 11.66 -6.28
N ASN A 180 -15.70 10.84 -5.48
CA ASN A 180 -14.33 11.10 -5.05
C ASN A 180 -13.37 10.25 -5.89
N LEU A 181 -12.24 10.84 -6.25
CA LEU A 181 -11.16 10.20 -6.98
C LEU A 181 -9.90 10.24 -6.13
N TYR A 182 -9.22 9.11 -6.01
CA TYR A 182 -8.01 8.98 -5.19
C TYR A 182 -6.89 8.32 -5.99
N ASN A 183 -5.67 8.83 -5.82
CA ASN A 183 -4.47 8.21 -6.36
C ASN A 183 -3.72 7.51 -5.22
N ILE A 184 -3.38 6.25 -5.43
CA ILE A 184 -2.65 5.42 -4.47
C ILE A 184 -1.33 5.01 -5.12
N GLU A 185 -0.22 5.43 -4.53
CA GLU A 185 1.11 4.90 -4.85
C GLU A 185 1.37 3.66 -4.01
N PHE A 186 1.90 2.60 -4.60
CA PHE A 186 2.23 1.38 -3.88
C PHE A 186 3.53 0.76 -4.38
N SER A 187 4.14 -0.05 -3.53
CA SER A 187 5.31 -0.87 -3.90
C SER A 187 4.90 -2.33 -3.98
N VAL A 188 5.32 -3.02 -5.04
CA VAL A 188 5.17 -4.48 -5.13
C VAL A 188 6.38 -5.12 -4.47
N GLY A 189 6.13 -5.93 -3.44
CA GLY A 189 7.20 -6.69 -2.80
C GLY A 189 7.77 -7.73 -3.76
N GLN A 190 9.09 -7.74 -3.94
CA GLN A 190 9.75 -8.82 -4.66
C GLN A 190 9.52 -10.14 -3.92
N SER A 191 9.19 -11.22 -4.63
CA SER A 191 8.95 -12.51 -4.00
C SER A 191 10.24 -13.07 -3.39
N ILE A 192 10.16 -13.52 -2.13
CA ILE A 192 11.21 -14.27 -1.44
C ILE A 192 10.91 -15.78 -1.38
N GLU A 193 9.90 -16.25 -2.11
CA GLU A 193 9.52 -17.67 -2.13
C GLU A 193 10.69 -18.52 -2.65
N HIS A 194 11.34 -19.23 -1.73
CA HIS A 194 12.53 -20.01 -2.03
C HIS A 194 12.76 -21.10 -0.99
N THR A 195 13.35 -22.21 -1.40
CA THR A 195 13.85 -23.24 -0.47
C THR A 195 15.29 -23.56 -0.84
N ASP A 196 16.20 -23.35 0.11
CA ASP A 196 17.61 -23.67 -0.08
C ASP A 196 17.78 -25.18 -0.28
N ASP A 197 18.51 -25.55 -1.34
CA ASP A 197 18.84 -26.93 -1.67
C ASP A 197 20.32 -27.27 -1.43
N ASN A 198 21.19 -26.26 -1.22
CA ASN A 198 22.65 -26.41 -1.20
C ASN A 198 23.37 -25.78 0.02
N PHE A 199 22.67 -25.52 1.15
CA PHE A 199 23.24 -24.87 2.35
C PHE A 199 24.05 -23.60 2.02
N ILE A 200 23.49 -22.71 1.22
CA ILE A 200 24.18 -21.50 0.72
C ILE A 200 24.41 -20.50 1.85
N SER A 201 23.54 -20.53 2.86
CA SER A 201 23.57 -19.63 4.01
C SER A 201 24.88 -19.68 4.80
N ASN A 202 25.54 -20.86 4.87
CA ASN A 202 26.66 -21.14 5.77
C ASN A 202 26.40 -20.73 7.23
N ILE A 203 25.12 -20.68 7.65
CA ILE A 203 24.73 -20.31 9.00
C ILE A 203 24.69 -21.57 9.86
N ALA A 204 25.45 -21.58 10.95
CA ALA A 204 25.44 -22.62 11.97
C ALA A 204 24.96 -22.08 13.31
N LEU A 205 24.19 -22.88 14.04
CA LEU A 205 23.86 -22.60 15.44
C LEU A 205 25.15 -22.62 16.28
N PRO A 206 25.27 -21.74 17.28
CA PRO A 206 26.46 -21.72 18.13
C PRO A 206 26.51 -22.98 19.00
N ASP A 207 27.69 -23.59 19.13
CA ASP A 207 27.89 -24.69 20.08
C ASP A 207 27.90 -24.13 21.51
N LEU A 208 26.79 -24.36 22.24
CA LEU A 208 26.62 -23.97 23.63
C LEU A 208 26.78 -25.16 24.60
N GLY A 209 27.18 -26.34 24.10
CA GLY A 209 27.33 -27.57 24.89
C GLY A 209 26.01 -28.26 25.27
N PHE A 210 24.91 -27.97 24.56
CA PHE A 210 23.61 -28.65 24.70
C PHE A 210 22.86 -28.71 23.36
N ASP A 211 21.93 -29.65 23.23
CA ASP A 211 21.07 -29.79 22.04
C ASP A 211 19.95 -28.75 22.05
N TYR A 212 19.74 -28.06 20.92
CA TYR A 212 18.67 -27.08 20.78
C TYR A 212 17.29 -27.73 20.72
N VAL A 213 16.27 -27.03 21.23
CA VAL A 213 14.87 -27.32 20.93
C VAL A 213 14.28 -26.28 19.97
N GLY A 214 13.19 -26.64 19.29
CA GLY A 214 12.57 -25.81 18.25
C GLY A 214 12.32 -24.34 18.65
N PHE A 215 11.83 -24.07 19.87
CA PHE A 215 11.61 -22.69 20.32
C PHE A 215 12.91 -21.90 20.49
N GLN A 216 14.00 -22.52 20.93
CA GLN A 216 15.28 -21.85 21.16
C GLN A 216 15.90 -21.38 19.85
N VAL A 217 15.76 -22.16 18.78
CA VAL A 217 16.19 -21.75 17.44
C VAL A 217 15.38 -20.57 16.95
N ARG A 218 14.05 -20.59 17.11
CA ARG A 218 13.21 -19.43 16.76
C ARG A 218 13.60 -18.19 17.56
N ASP A 219 13.84 -18.33 18.86
CA ASP A 219 14.25 -17.23 19.73
C ASP A 219 15.61 -16.67 19.35
N LEU A 220 16.55 -17.50 18.90
CA LEU A 220 17.85 -17.04 18.42
C LEU A 220 17.66 -16.10 17.22
N PHE A 221 16.90 -16.51 16.21
CA PHE A 221 16.67 -15.70 15.00
C PHE A 221 15.68 -14.54 15.22
N ARG A 222 14.95 -14.50 16.34
CA ARG A 222 14.10 -13.36 16.74
C ARG A 222 14.83 -12.31 17.56
N ASN A 223 15.79 -12.73 18.39
CA ASN A 223 16.39 -11.87 19.41
C ASN A 223 17.88 -11.57 19.18
N ASN A 224 18.53 -12.20 18.21
CA ASN A 224 19.93 -11.94 17.88
C ASN A 224 20.05 -11.10 16.60
N GLU A 225 20.40 -9.82 16.75
CA GLU A 225 20.55 -8.90 15.63
C GLU A 225 21.58 -9.34 14.59
N GLU A 226 22.65 -10.03 14.98
CA GLU A 226 23.67 -10.48 14.03
C GLU A 226 23.13 -11.59 13.12
N PHE A 227 22.41 -12.55 13.68
CA PHE A 227 21.72 -13.58 12.89
C PHE A 227 20.66 -12.97 11.98
N ILE A 228 19.87 -12.02 12.47
CA ILE A 228 18.85 -11.33 11.66
C ILE A 228 19.49 -10.63 10.46
N LYS A 229 20.57 -9.86 10.68
CA LYS A 229 21.31 -9.17 9.62
C LYS A 229 21.91 -10.15 8.62
N LEU A 230 22.44 -11.28 9.09
CA LEU A 230 23.01 -12.31 8.23
C LEU A 230 21.94 -12.97 7.35
N VAL A 231 20.79 -13.33 7.91
CA VAL A 231 19.66 -13.90 7.15
C VAL A 231 19.17 -12.92 6.09
N ILE A 232 18.92 -11.66 6.47
CA ILE A 232 18.50 -10.60 5.53
C ILE A 232 19.53 -10.46 4.40
N SER A 233 20.82 -10.41 4.72
CA SER A 233 21.89 -10.30 3.73
C SER A 233 21.91 -11.49 2.78
N THR A 234 21.71 -12.71 3.28
CA THR A 234 21.67 -13.93 2.47
C THR A 234 20.48 -13.90 1.51
N ILE A 235 19.28 -13.61 2.00
CA ILE A 235 18.06 -13.53 1.18
C ILE A 235 18.21 -12.47 0.08
N ASN A 236 18.63 -11.26 0.45
CA ASN A 236 18.85 -10.15 -0.48
C ASN A 236 19.90 -10.49 -1.53
N SER A 237 21.01 -11.12 -1.13
CA SER A 237 22.07 -11.50 -2.08
C SER A 237 21.62 -12.61 -3.04
N GLN A 238 20.89 -13.60 -2.55
CA GLN A 238 20.52 -14.78 -3.31
C GLN A 238 19.39 -14.49 -4.30
N LEU A 239 18.38 -13.75 -3.86
CA LEU A 239 17.20 -13.43 -4.66
C LEU A 239 17.27 -12.05 -5.33
N LYS A 240 18.34 -11.29 -5.07
CA LYS A 240 18.52 -9.90 -5.54
C LYS A 240 17.38 -8.98 -5.07
N THR A 241 16.94 -9.20 -3.84
CA THR A 241 15.91 -8.42 -3.16
C THR A 241 16.50 -7.38 -2.23
N ASN A 242 15.65 -6.53 -1.65
CA ASN A 242 16.05 -5.49 -0.69
C ASN A 242 15.10 -5.48 0.54
N ILE A 243 14.86 -6.65 1.12
CA ILE A 243 14.08 -6.76 2.36
C ILE A 243 14.87 -6.14 3.52
N LYS A 244 14.17 -5.47 4.43
CA LYS A 244 14.74 -4.79 5.61
C LYS A 244 14.39 -5.52 6.90
N THR A 245 13.33 -6.32 6.86
CA THR A 245 12.79 -7.04 8.02
C THR A 245 12.56 -8.51 7.69
N ILE A 246 12.63 -9.35 8.71
CA ILE A 246 12.25 -10.76 8.63
C ILE A 246 11.48 -11.16 9.90
N ASN A 247 10.55 -12.09 9.76
CA ASN A 247 9.90 -12.78 10.86
C ASN A 247 10.19 -14.28 10.75
N VAL A 248 10.50 -14.90 11.89
CA VAL A 248 10.74 -16.35 11.97
C VAL A 248 9.41 -17.06 12.18
N GLU A 249 9.02 -17.86 11.20
CA GLU A 249 7.77 -18.60 11.21
C GLU A 249 7.91 -19.92 11.98
N LYS A 250 8.79 -20.80 11.49
CA LYS A 250 8.90 -22.19 11.97
C LYS A 250 10.28 -22.78 11.72
N VAL A 251 10.54 -23.88 12.41
CA VAL A 251 11.71 -24.74 12.22
C VAL A 251 11.22 -26.10 11.75
N SER A 252 11.78 -26.61 10.66
CA SER A 252 11.34 -27.84 10.01
C SER A 252 12.51 -28.77 9.72
N LYS A 253 12.23 -30.07 9.71
CA LYS A 253 13.18 -31.10 9.31
C LYS A 253 13.51 -30.95 7.83
N VAL A 254 14.71 -31.37 7.44
CA VAL A 254 15.00 -31.65 6.02
C VAL A 254 14.34 -32.98 5.68
N ASP A 255 13.59 -33.05 4.58
CA ASP A 255 13.13 -34.34 4.09
C ASP A 255 14.34 -35.18 3.68
N GLY A 256 14.64 -36.22 4.46
CA GLY A 256 15.81 -37.08 4.29
C GLY A 256 15.89 -37.82 2.94
N THR A 257 14.90 -37.67 2.07
CA THR A 257 14.93 -38.20 0.70
C THR A 257 15.29 -37.17 -0.36
N ASN A 258 15.12 -35.85 -0.12
CA ASN A 258 15.38 -34.79 -1.10
C ASN A 258 15.81 -33.48 -0.42
N PRO A 259 17.10 -33.10 -0.50
CA PRO A 259 17.53 -31.73 -0.21
C PRO A 259 16.73 -30.73 -1.07
N GLY A 260 16.21 -29.66 -0.49
CA GLY A 260 15.31 -28.71 -1.15
C GLY A 260 13.81 -28.94 -0.85
N VAL A 261 13.46 -29.93 -0.04
CA VAL A 261 12.08 -30.18 0.41
C VAL A 261 11.97 -29.99 1.92
N VAL A 262 11.07 -29.09 2.32
CA VAL A 262 10.75 -28.80 3.72
C VAL A 262 9.93 -29.95 4.29
N GLY A 263 10.48 -30.64 5.30
CA GLY A 263 9.85 -31.75 5.99
C GLY A 263 8.90 -31.30 7.11
N ALA A 264 8.65 -32.22 8.05
CA ALA A 264 7.78 -31.96 9.20
C ALA A 264 8.34 -30.84 10.10
N GLU A 265 7.44 -30.02 10.65
CA GLU A 265 7.77 -29.00 11.65
C GLU A 265 8.21 -29.65 12.97
N TYR A 266 9.23 -29.06 13.62
CA TYR A 266 9.57 -29.43 15.00
C TYR A 266 8.57 -28.84 15.98
N GLY A 267 8.13 -29.64 16.95
CA GLY A 267 7.42 -29.10 18.10
C GLY A 267 8.28 -28.12 18.90
N GLU A 268 7.64 -27.22 19.66
CA GLU A 268 8.36 -26.18 20.43
C GLU A 268 9.43 -26.76 21.36
N PHE A 269 9.12 -27.87 22.03
CA PHE A 269 10.00 -28.57 22.96
C PHE A 269 10.65 -29.82 22.38
N GLU A 270 10.51 -30.05 21.06
CA GLU A 270 11.18 -31.15 20.39
C GLU A 270 12.67 -30.83 20.23
N VAL A 271 13.52 -31.78 20.61
CA VAL A 271 14.98 -31.68 20.45
C VAL A 271 15.32 -31.80 18.98
N ILE A 272 16.17 -30.92 18.49
CA ILE A 272 16.70 -30.96 17.13
C ILE A 272 17.84 -31.98 17.12
N ASN A 273 17.64 -33.06 16.36
CA ASN A 273 18.57 -34.20 16.33
C ASN A 273 19.14 -34.45 14.92
N GLU A 274 18.94 -33.49 14.03
CA GLU A 274 19.38 -33.48 12.64
C GLU A 274 20.47 -32.42 12.47
N GLU A 275 21.53 -32.74 11.72
CA GLU A 275 22.64 -31.80 11.46
C GLU A 275 22.21 -30.57 10.66
N LEU A 276 21.17 -30.72 9.82
CA LEU A 276 20.62 -29.64 9.01
C LEU A 276 19.12 -29.53 9.25
N VAL A 277 18.63 -28.30 9.38
CA VAL A 277 17.21 -27.97 9.52
C VAL A 277 16.84 -26.77 8.67
N TYR A 278 15.56 -26.65 8.32
CA TYR A 278 15.01 -25.46 7.69
C TYR A 278 14.49 -24.48 8.73
N VAL A 279 14.83 -23.21 8.57
CA VAL A 279 14.14 -22.10 9.26
C VAL A 279 13.40 -21.28 8.21
N SER A 280 12.10 -21.08 8.44
CA SER A 280 11.23 -20.32 7.54
C SER A 280 11.19 -18.85 7.95
N PHE A 281 11.38 -17.97 6.97
CA PHE A 281 11.33 -16.53 7.13
C PHE A 281 10.28 -15.90 6.21
N SER A 282 9.43 -15.05 6.78
CA SER A 282 8.59 -14.11 6.04
C SER A 282 9.16 -12.69 6.18
N SER A 283 8.70 -11.75 5.36
CA SER A 283 9.08 -10.34 5.47
C SER A 283 7.85 -9.46 5.23
N ALA A 284 7.78 -8.31 5.90
CA ALA A 284 6.77 -7.30 5.57
C ALA A 284 7.08 -6.58 4.24
N ASP A 285 8.34 -6.66 3.78
CA ASP A 285 8.83 -5.97 2.58
C ASP A 285 8.68 -6.83 1.31
N ALA A 286 8.31 -8.11 1.45
CA ALA A 286 8.27 -9.10 0.37
C ALA A 286 7.10 -10.07 0.50
N THR A 287 6.80 -10.78 -0.58
CA THR A 287 5.80 -11.87 -0.58
C THR A 287 6.46 -13.25 -0.55
N GLY A 288 5.75 -14.26 -0.03
CA GLY A 288 6.24 -15.64 0.05
C GLY A 288 7.05 -15.97 1.30
N ILE A 289 7.55 -17.21 1.37
CA ILE A 289 8.36 -17.72 2.48
C ILE A 289 9.74 -18.17 1.96
N TYR A 290 10.79 -17.70 2.61
CA TYR A 290 12.14 -18.19 2.40
C TYR A 290 12.45 -19.31 3.40
N HIS A 291 12.71 -20.52 2.92
CA HIS A 291 13.17 -21.64 3.71
C HIS A 291 14.68 -21.74 3.65
N MET A 292 15.34 -21.23 4.69
CA MET A 292 16.79 -21.26 4.80
C MET A 292 17.26 -22.56 5.42
N LEU A 293 18.22 -23.21 4.79
CA LEU A 293 18.89 -24.37 5.38
C LEU A 293 19.96 -23.87 6.35
N ILE A 294 19.94 -24.34 7.60
CA ILE A 294 20.93 -24.01 8.63
C ILE A 294 21.55 -25.28 9.22
N GLN A 295 22.76 -25.17 9.74
CA GLN A 295 23.41 -26.23 10.51
C GLN A 295 23.01 -26.10 11.99
N ALA A 296 22.48 -27.18 12.58
CA ALA A 296 22.00 -27.21 13.95
C ALA A 296 23.03 -27.77 14.93
#